data_AF-A0AAV3SRF8-F1
#
_entry.id   AF-A0AAV3SRF8-F1
#
_cell.length_a   1.000
_cell.length_b   1.000
_cell.length_c   1.000
_cell.angle_alpha   90.00
_cell.angle_beta   90.00
_cell.angle_gamma   90.00
#
_symmetry.space_group_name_H-M   'P 1'
#
loop_
_entity.id
_entity.type
_entity.pdbx_description
1 polymer ?
#
loop_
_entity_poly.entity_id
_entity_poly.type
_entity_poly.pdbx_seq_one_letter_code
_entity_poly.pdbx_strand_id
1 'polypeptide(L)'
;MTENENDKKLIDEAEHRQTENPTVGTEMGYEVSLAIRRVPSGALYPDDFGVNLYIAQEGSDNIDIARVDTSHGDCHIDRLYLPQKHEQRKHDKGFQTDNPEGAVKYMTEEDRWRDWVRRYDKNHGLP
;
A
#
# COMPACT_ATOMS: atom_id res chain seq x y z
N MET A 1 -9.27 6.69 -20.86
CA MET A 1 -8.62 6.49 -19.56
C MET A 1 -7.19 6.12 -19.86
N THR A 2 -6.26 7.06 -19.67
CA THR A 2 -4.84 6.84 -19.91
C THR A 2 -4.26 6.24 -18.63
N GLU A 3 -3.87 4.98 -18.68
CA GLU A 3 -3.14 4.35 -17.58
C GLU A 3 -1.89 5.18 -17.26
N ASN A 4 -1.69 5.54 -16.00
CA ASN A 4 -0.56 6.34 -15.55
C ASN A 4 0.75 5.54 -15.76
N GLU A 5 1.72 6.10 -16.47
CA GLU A 5 3.00 5.44 -16.76
C GLU A 5 3.77 5.09 -15.47
N ASN A 6 3.58 5.86 -14.40
CA ASN A 6 4.17 5.56 -13.09
C ASN A 6 3.53 4.33 -12.45
N ASP A 7 2.21 4.17 -12.56
CA ASP A 7 1.51 2.98 -12.05
C ASP A 7 1.99 1.72 -12.76
N LYS A 8 2.13 1.79 -14.10
CA LYS A 8 2.69 0.67 -14.88
C LYS A 8 4.08 0.31 -14.42
N LYS A 9 4.96 1.31 -14.27
CA LYS A 9 6.32 1.10 -13.78
C LYS A 9 6.33 0.45 -12.39
N LEU A 10 5.48 0.91 -11.47
CA LEU A 10 5.39 0.33 -10.12
C LEU A 10 4.88 -1.12 -10.14
N ILE A 11 3.92 -1.42 -11.03
CA ILE A 11 3.40 -2.77 -11.24
C ILE A 11 4.49 -3.69 -11.85
N ASP A 12 5.15 -3.26 -12.92
CA ASP A 12 6.24 -4.00 -13.56
C ASP A 12 7.43 -4.23 -12.59
N GLU A 13 7.70 -3.25 -11.72
CA GLU A 13 8.71 -3.37 -10.66
C GLU A 13 8.27 -4.34 -9.56
N ALA A 14 6.97 -4.41 -9.25
CA ALA A 14 6.42 -5.36 -8.29
C ALA A 14 6.57 -6.81 -8.78
N GLU A 15 6.47 -7.06 -10.09
CA GLU A 15 6.67 -8.38 -10.70
C GLU A 15 8.11 -8.92 -10.55
N HIS A 16 9.09 -8.04 -10.31
CA HIS A 16 10.52 -8.37 -10.45
C HIS A 16 11.43 -8.02 -9.26
N ARG A 17 10.99 -7.23 -8.26
CA ARG A 17 11.87 -6.75 -7.18
C ARG A 17 11.79 -7.55 -5.87
N GLN A 18 12.96 -7.67 -5.21
CA GLN A 18 13.13 -8.34 -3.91
C GLN A 18 13.44 -7.40 -2.72
N THR A 19 13.90 -6.14 -2.89
CA THR A 19 14.55 -5.42 -1.77
C THR A 19 14.45 -3.89 -1.67
N GLU A 20 13.89 -3.15 -2.62
CA GLU A 20 13.76 -1.68 -2.50
C GLU A 20 12.29 -1.27 -2.53
N ASN A 21 11.88 -0.43 -1.57
CA ASN A 21 10.52 0.08 -1.44
C ASN A 21 10.32 1.26 -2.41
N PRO A 22 9.58 1.10 -3.52
CA PRO A 22 9.42 2.20 -4.48
C PRO A 22 8.72 3.39 -3.85
N THR A 23 9.21 4.59 -4.17
CA THR A 23 8.47 5.83 -3.94
C THR A 23 7.28 5.90 -4.90
N VAL A 24 6.08 6.03 -4.36
CA VAL A 24 4.84 6.27 -5.12
C VAL A 24 4.79 7.72 -5.59
N GLY A 25 5.17 8.64 -4.71
CA GLY A 25 5.23 10.07 -4.99
C GLY A 25 5.29 10.90 -3.71
N THR A 26 5.09 12.20 -3.86
CA THR A 26 5.07 13.15 -2.75
C THR A 26 3.67 13.76 -2.59
N GLU A 27 3.18 13.84 -1.36
CA GLU A 27 1.92 14.51 -1.01
C GLU A 27 2.08 15.28 0.30
N MET A 28 1.63 16.53 0.36
CA MET A 28 1.75 17.39 1.56
C MET A 28 3.19 17.55 2.09
N GLY A 29 4.20 17.43 1.22
CA GLY A 29 5.61 17.51 1.59
C GLY A 29 6.23 16.18 2.07
N TYR A 30 5.43 15.12 2.15
CA TYR A 30 5.85 13.78 2.58
C TYR A 30 6.05 12.85 1.40
N GLU A 31 7.18 12.14 1.38
CA GLU A 31 7.40 11.03 0.47
C GLU A 31 6.58 9.82 0.91
N VAL A 32 5.80 9.28 -0.02
CA VAL A 32 5.00 8.08 0.17
C VAL A 32 5.63 6.97 -0.63
N SER A 33 5.87 5.85 0.04
CA SER A 33 6.50 4.68 -0.53
C SER A 33 5.65 3.45 -0.28
N LEU A 34 5.96 2.38 -1.01
CA LEU A 34 5.32 1.09 -0.82
C LEU A 34 6.34 -0.02 -0.60
N ALA A 35 6.00 -0.96 0.27
CA ALA A 35 6.80 -2.15 0.55
C ALA A 35 6.02 -3.39 0.15
N ILE A 36 6.67 -4.31 -0.56
CA ILE A 36 6.06 -5.56 -1.03
C ILE A 36 6.75 -6.72 -0.32
N ARG A 37 5.95 -7.59 0.29
CA ARG A 37 6.39 -8.81 0.94
C ARG A 37 5.75 -10.00 0.23
N ARG A 38 6.55 -11.05 0.02
CA ARG A 38 6.11 -12.34 -0.55
C ARG A 38 6.58 -13.48 0.36
N VAL A 39 5.82 -14.56 0.44
CA VAL A 39 6.15 -15.80 1.13
C VAL A 39 5.88 -16.97 0.18
N PRO A 40 6.89 -17.75 -0.22
CA PRO A 40 8.32 -17.52 -0.01
C PRO A 40 8.81 -16.23 -0.69
N SER A 41 9.90 -15.66 -0.18
CA SER A 41 10.43 -14.39 -0.69
C SER A 41 10.85 -14.52 -2.16
N GLY A 42 10.51 -13.53 -2.98
CA GLY A 42 10.82 -13.50 -4.41
C GLY A 42 10.00 -14.47 -5.28
N ALA A 43 9.02 -15.19 -4.73
CA ALA A 43 8.16 -16.08 -5.51
C ALA A 43 7.24 -15.28 -6.44
N LEU A 44 7.19 -15.60 -7.73
CA LEU A 44 6.25 -14.98 -8.67
C LEU A 44 4.79 -15.23 -8.25
N TYR A 45 4.51 -16.43 -7.74
CA TYR A 45 3.23 -16.85 -7.17
C TYR A 45 3.43 -17.20 -5.70
N PRO A 46 3.40 -16.22 -4.80
CA PRO A 46 3.60 -16.49 -3.37
C PRO A 46 2.35 -17.14 -2.75
N ASP A 47 2.57 -17.96 -1.72
CA ASP A 47 1.51 -18.52 -0.89
C ASP A 47 0.83 -17.41 -0.07
N ASP A 48 1.64 -16.50 0.49
CA ASP A 48 1.16 -15.27 1.14
C ASP A 48 1.91 -14.05 0.59
N PHE A 49 1.21 -12.92 0.49
CA PHE A 49 1.83 -11.63 0.20
C PHE A 49 1.25 -10.51 1.06
N GLY A 50 1.99 -9.40 1.10
CA GLY A 50 1.49 -8.14 1.60
C GLY A 50 2.08 -6.94 0.86
N VAL A 51 1.29 -5.88 0.72
CA VAL A 51 1.69 -4.59 0.17
C VAL A 51 1.35 -3.51 1.20
N ASN A 52 2.33 -2.74 1.63
CA ASN A 52 2.17 -1.69 2.63
C ASN A 52 2.48 -0.34 2.02
N LEU A 53 1.56 0.62 2.15
CA LEU A 53 1.73 2.02 1.76
C LEU A 53 2.04 2.84 3.01
N TYR A 54 3.16 3.57 3.00
CA TYR A 54 3.64 4.27 4.19
C TYR A 54 4.37 5.58 3.85
N ILE A 55 4.45 6.48 4.83
CA ILE A 55 5.34 7.66 4.79
C ILE A 55 6.62 7.32 5.53
N ALA A 56 7.77 7.46 4.85
CA ALA A 56 9.06 7.22 5.46
C ALA A 56 9.44 8.39 6.39
N GLN A 57 9.96 8.07 7.58
CA GLN A 57 10.44 9.08 8.53
C GLN A 57 11.87 8.79 8.95
N GLU A 58 12.77 9.77 8.81
CA GLU A 58 14.14 9.63 9.29
C GLU A 58 14.16 9.71 10.83
N GLY A 59 14.78 8.72 11.48
CA GLY A 59 14.94 8.70 12.93
C GLY A 59 13.65 8.42 13.73
N SER A 60 12.57 8.02 13.05
CA SER A 60 11.28 7.66 13.65
C SER A 60 10.71 6.42 12.95
N ASP A 61 9.64 5.85 13.51
CA ASP A 61 8.89 4.79 12.84
C ASP A 61 8.15 5.35 11.61
N ASN A 62 8.08 4.54 10.55
CA ASN A 62 7.28 4.85 9.38
C ASN A 62 5.80 4.97 9.74
N ILE A 63 5.09 5.83 9.03
CA ILE A 63 3.64 6.00 9.21
C ILE A 63 2.92 5.14 8.19
N ASP A 64 2.35 4.02 8.64
CA ASP A 64 1.54 3.14 7.79
C ASP A 64 0.19 3.77 7.46
N ILE A 65 -0.12 3.88 6.16
CA ILE A 65 -1.34 4.51 5.64
C ILE A 65 -2.38 3.46 5.27
N ALA A 66 -1.96 2.39 4.58
CA ALA A 66 -2.81 1.28 4.20
C ALA A 66 -1.98 0.02 3.96
N ARG A 67 -2.55 -1.16 4.27
CA ARG A 67 -1.89 -2.44 4.08
C ARG A 67 -2.85 -3.45 3.48
N VAL A 68 -2.42 -4.14 2.43
CA VAL A 68 -3.09 -5.33 1.89
C VAL A 68 -2.27 -6.54 2.29
N ASP A 69 -2.90 -7.60 2.79
CA ASP A 69 -2.24 -8.90 2.91
C ASP A 69 -3.22 -10.07 2.92
N THR A 70 -2.65 -11.28 2.87
CA THR A 70 -3.35 -12.57 2.82
C THR A 70 -3.13 -13.44 4.06
N SER A 71 -2.40 -12.93 5.05
CA SER A 71 -1.87 -13.72 6.19
C SER A 71 -2.92 -14.28 7.16
N HIS A 72 -4.20 -13.98 6.95
CA HIS A 72 -5.33 -14.44 7.76
C HIS A 72 -6.27 -15.40 7.01
N GLY A 73 -5.81 -15.99 5.90
CA GLY A 73 -6.56 -16.98 5.11
C GLY A 73 -7.46 -16.36 4.02
N ASP A 74 -7.56 -15.03 4.00
CA ASP A 74 -8.22 -14.27 2.95
C ASP A 74 -7.57 -12.90 2.73
N CYS A 75 -7.63 -12.42 1.48
CA CYS A 75 -7.16 -11.10 1.09
C CYS A 75 -8.04 -10.02 1.73
N HIS A 76 -7.42 -9.04 2.39
CA HIS A 76 -8.10 -7.89 2.97
C HIS A 76 -7.23 -6.65 2.90
N ILE A 77 -7.83 -5.49 3.16
CA ILE A 77 -7.13 -4.23 3.33
C ILE A 77 -7.37 -3.63 4.71
N ASP A 78 -6.29 -3.26 5.38
CA ASP A 78 -6.29 -2.35 6.52
C ASP A 78 -6.21 -0.91 6.01
N ARG A 79 -7.26 -0.13 6.27
CA ARG A 79 -7.38 1.28 5.89
C ARG A 79 -6.99 2.17 7.07
N LEU A 80 -5.70 2.21 7.38
CA LEU A 80 -5.17 2.83 8.59
C LEU A 80 -5.38 4.35 8.66
N TYR A 81 -5.64 4.99 7.52
CA TYR A 81 -6.10 6.38 7.39
C TYR A 81 -7.50 6.66 7.97
N LEU A 82 -8.32 5.64 8.24
CA LEU A 82 -9.64 5.80 8.87
C LEU A 82 -9.51 5.94 10.39
N PRO A 83 -10.43 6.63 11.09
CA PRO A 83 -10.40 6.72 12.56
C PRO A 83 -10.32 5.36 13.26
N GLN A 84 -9.70 5.29 14.44
CA GLN A 84 -9.45 4.00 15.15
C GLN A 84 -10.70 3.15 15.39
N LYS A 85 -11.87 3.78 15.55
CA LYS A 85 -13.16 3.12 15.81
C LYS A 85 -13.96 2.81 14.54
N HIS A 86 -13.42 3.10 13.36
CA HIS A 86 -14.12 2.87 12.10
C HIS A 86 -14.15 1.37 11.76
N GLU A 87 -15.32 0.85 11.43
CA GLU A 87 -15.55 -0.59 11.21
C GLU A 87 -14.69 -1.17 10.07
N GLN A 88 -14.47 -0.41 9.01
CA GLN A 88 -13.63 -0.79 7.86
C GLN A 88 -12.13 -0.49 8.05
N ARG A 89 -11.67 -0.06 9.23
CA ARG A 89 -10.24 0.27 9.41
C ARG A 89 -9.35 -0.95 9.32
N LYS A 90 -9.79 -2.08 9.87
CA LYS A 90 -9.01 -3.32 9.89
C LYS A 90 -9.77 -4.43 9.20
N HIS A 91 -9.06 -5.22 8.42
CA HIS A 91 -9.56 -6.39 7.71
C HIS A 91 -10.80 -6.09 6.86
N ASP A 92 -10.80 -5.00 6.10
CA ASP A 92 -11.87 -4.76 5.13
C ASP A 92 -11.73 -5.77 3.97
N LYS A 93 -12.69 -6.70 3.91
CA LYS A 93 -12.77 -7.77 2.91
C LYS A 93 -13.45 -7.34 1.61
N GLY A 94 -13.87 -6.07 1.50
CA GLY A 94 -14.45 -5.49 0.28
C GLY A 94 -13.44 -5.34 -0.86
N PHE A 95 -12.14 -5.47 -0.57
CA PHE A 95 -11.07 -5.52 -1.55
C PHE A 95 -10.64 -6.98 -1.80
N GLN A 96 -10.48 -7.36 -3.06
CA GLN A 96 -10.02 -8.70 -3.44
C GLN A 96 -8.99 -8.63 -4.55
N THR A 97 -7.87 -9.31 -4.36
CA THR A 97 -6.86 -9.62 -5.37
C THR A 97 -6.16 -10.92 -4.99
N ASP A 98 -5.54 -11.59 -5.95
CA ASP A 98 -4.82 -12.85 -5.78
C ASP A 98 -3.30 -12.68 -5.88
N ASN A 99 -2.80 -11.46 -6.09
CA ASN A 99 -1.38 -11.20 -6.28
C ASN A 99 -0.94 -9.79 -5.80
N PRO A 100 0.36 -9.58 -5.51
CA PRO A 100 0.90 -8.28 -5.11
C PRO A 100 0.65 -7.15 -6.12
N GLU A 101 0.67 -7.45 -7.41
CA GLU A 101 0.55 -6.48 -8.50
C GLU A 101 -0.83 -5.83 -8.52
N GLY A 102 -1.89 -6.61 -8.31
CA GLY A 102 -3.25 -6.14 -8.17
C GLY A 102 -3.44 -5.29 -6.92
N ALA A 103 -2.73 -5.62 -5.84
CA ALA A 103 -2.70 -4.78 -4.64
C ALA A 103 -2.00 -3.44 -4.91
N VAL A 104 -0.83 -3.44 -5.57
CA VAL A 104 -0.13 -2.20 -5.97
C VAL A 104 -1.02 -1.36 -6.87
N LYS A 105 -1.59 -1.95 -7.94
CA LYS A 105 -2.52 -1.27 -8.83
C LYS A 105 -3.67 -0.66 -8.04
N TYR A 106 -4.30 -1.39 -7.14
CA TYR A 106 -5.37 -0.85 -6.33
C TYR A 106 -4.90 0.29 -5.41
N MET A 107 -3.70 0.27 -4.87
CA MET A 107 -3.24 1.36 -4.02
C MET A 107 -2.90 2.62 -4.81
N THR A 108 -2.39 2.48 -6.04
CA THR A 108 -1.82 3.61 -6.79
C THR A 108 -2.73 4.17 -7.89
N GLU A 109 -3.64 3.36 -8.43
CA GLU A 109 -4.54 3.72 -9.53
C GLU A 109 -5.30 5.03 -9.25
N GLU A 110 -5.29 5.91 -10.24
CA GLU A 110 -5.91 7.25 -10.16
C GLU A 110 -5.40 8.10 -8.97
N ASP A 111 -4.14 7.90 -8.57
CA ASP A 111 -3.54 8.61 -7.44
C ASP A 111 -4.31 8.43 -6.12
N ARG A 112 -5.02 7.30 -5.96
CA ARG A 112 -5.87 6.99 -4.80
C ARG A 112 -5.15 7.16 -3.45
N TRP A 113 -3.86 6.82 -3.41
CA TRP A 113 -2.99 7.00 -2.25
C TRP A 113 -2.93 8.46 -1.74
N ARG A 114 -3.06 9.47 -2.61
CA ARG A 114 -3.03 10.89 -2.20
C ARG A 114 -4.22 11.24 -1.30
N ASP A 115 -5.42 10.75 -1.65
CA ASP A 115 -6.60 10.93 -0.81
C ASP A 115 -6.42 10.26 0.55
N TRP A 116 -5.84 9.06 0.57
CA TRP A 116 -5.58 8.34 1.81
C TRP A 116 -4.60 9.07 2.72
N VAL A 117 -3.54 9.69 2.19
CA VAL A 117 -2.61 10.54 2.96
C VAL A 117 -3.35 11.74 3.56
N ARG A 118 -4.11 12.48 2.74
CA ARG A 118 -4.90 13.65 3.22
C ARG A 118 -5.90 13.26 4.30
N ARG A 119 -6.52 12.08 4.17
CA ARG A 119 -7.46 11.55 5.18
C ARG A 119 -6.74 11.08 6.44
N TYR A 120 -5.54 10.51 6.29
CA TYR A 120 -4.69 10.16 7.42
C TYR A 120 -4.36 11.41 8.23
N ASP A 121 -3.87 12.47 7.58
CA ASP A 121 -3.61 13.77 8.23
C ASP A 121 -4.84 14.30 8.96
N LYS A 122 -5.99 14.32 8.29
CA LYS A 122 -7.25 14.79 8.89
C LYS A 122 -7.67 14.00 10.14
N ASN A 123 -7.42 12.69 10.18
CA ASN A 123 -7.92 11.81 11.24
C ASN A 123 -6.90 11.54 12.36
N HIS A 124 -5.61 11.68 12.06
CA HIS A 124 -4.49 11.29 12.94
C HIS A 124 -3.48 12.41 13.15
N GLY A 125 -3.38 13.35 12.22
CA GLY A 125 -2.30 14.32 12.11
C GLY A 125 -1.06 13.69 11.49
N LEU A 126 -0.55 14.29 10.43
CA LEU A 126 0.84 14.11 10.05
C LEU A 126 1.71 15.03 10.94
N PRO A 127 2.94 14.62 11.26
CA PRO A 127 3.85 15.42 12.08
C PRO A 127 4.22 16.77 11.44
#